data_AF-A0A8B6EQK9-F1
#
_entry.id   AF-A0A8B6EQK9-F1
#
_cell.length_a   1.000
_cell.length_b   1.000
_cell.length_c   1.000
_cell.angle_alpha   90.00
_cell.angle_beta   90.00
_cell.angle_gamma   90.00
#
_symmetry.space_group_name_H-M   'P 1'
#
loop_
_entity.id
_entity.type
_entity.pdbx_description
1 polymer ?
#
loop_
_entity_poly.entity_id
_entity_poly.type
_entity_poly.pdbx_seq_one_letter_code
_entity_poly.pdbx_strand_id
1 'polypeptide(L)'
;PNHIPVRVNPTTTLVVISEIGNPFGNQAKTTNLRHYRLRFLPMKGIDKSFKITVQVNTTSEEQTIAGDLQEFKVRVINRAEVELQSSAAPDGDVFYRGPVRGVSSMKTEADIGPAINHTYTVVNHGPGIIGGATLRIYWPFELKTEYPKGKQLLYLMQDPVVIGGQAECPSFPTFVNSLNIKALTCNTIFHWLSQTALVLYYSSAFQWNLLQKN
;
A
#
# COMPACT_ATOMS: atom_id res chain seq x y z
N PRO A 1 -35.62 -14.83 15.07
CA PRO A 1 -35.05 -15.24 13.76
C PRO A 1 -34.68 -16.72 13.81
N ASN A 2 -35.40 -17.56 13.06
CA ASN A 2 -35.19 -19.01 13.14
C ASN A 2 -33.90 -19.38 12.39
N HIS A 3 -32.93 -19.91 13.11
CA HIS A 3 -31.68 -20.39 12.53
C HIS A 3 -31.93 -21.80 11.95
N ILE A 4 -32.00 -21.89 10.62
CA ILE A 4 -32.10 -23.18 9.93
C ILE A 4 -30.76 -23.92 10.13
N PRO A 5 -30.75 -25.23 10.46
CA PRO A 5 -29.51 -25.98 10.58
C PRO A 5 -28.80 -26.06 9.22
N VAL A 6 -27.60 -25.46 9.16
CA VAL A 6 -26.72 -25.49 7.98
C VAL A 6 -25.64 -26.53 8.21
N ARG A 7 -25.54 -27.52 7.31
CA ARG A 7 -24.38 -28.43 7.27
C ARG A 7 -23.37 -27.90 6.28
N VAL A 8 -22.23 -27.44 6.78
CA VAL A 8 -21.06 -27.05 5.97
C VAL A 8 -20.11 -28.23 5.91
N ASN A 9 -19.75 -28.69 4.72
CA ASN A 9 -18.63 -29.60 4.56
C ASN A 9 -17.32 -28.78 4.65
N PRO A 10 -16.34 -29.14 5.50
CA PRO A 10 -15.09 -28.39 5.60
C PRO A 10 -14.10 -28.67 4.45
N THR A 11 -14.28 -29.75 3.68
CA THR A 11 -13.38 -30.12 2.57
C THR A 11 -13.99 -29.93 1.18
N THR A 12 -15.31 -29.79 1.06
CA THR A 12 -15.98 -29.37 -0.17
C THR A 12 -16.73 -28.07 0.07
N THR A 13 -16.77 -27.16 -0.89
CA THR A 13 -17.47 -25.86 -0.78
C THR A 13 -19.01 -25.97 -0.79
N LEU A 14 -19.53 -27.15 -0.41
CA LEU A 14 -20.93 -27.51 -0.37
C LEU A 14 -21.56 -27.10 0.97
N VAL A 15 -22.64 -26.34 0.86
CA VAL A 15 -23.47 -25.93 1.99
C VAL A 15 -24.86 -26.54 1.80
N VAL A 16 -25.26 -27.44 2.72
CA VAL A 16 -26.58 -28.08 2.67
C VAL A 16 -27.50 -27.40 3.67
N ILE A 17 -28.65 -26.94 3.17
CA ILE A 17 -29.74 -26.34 3.95
C ILE A 17 -30.91 -27.32 3.90
N SER A 18 -31.30 -27.86 5.05
CA SER A 18 -32.46 -28.76 5.18
C SER A 18 -33.68 -27.99 5.72
N GLU A 19 -34.85 -28.64 5.76
CA GLU A 19 -36.05 -28.12 6.44
C GLU A 19 -36.58 -26.76 5.90
N ILE A 20 -36.36 -26.46 4.61
CA ILE A 20 -36.82 -25.20 3.99
C ILE A 20 -38.36 -25.03 4.01
N GLY A 21 -39.08 -26.16 4.04
CA GLY A 21 -40.53 -26.31 4.25
C GLY A 21 -41.01 -27.68 3.74
N ASN A 22 -41.98 -28.30 4.43
CA ASN A 22 -42.61 -29.56 3.97
C ASN A 22 -44.14 -29.50 4.23
N PRO A 23 -44.98 -29.31 3.20
CA PRO A 23 -44.61 -28.95 1.82
C PRO A 23 -43.98 -27.55 1.74
N PHE A 24 -43.13 -27.31 0.75
CA PHE A 24 -42.51 -26.00 0.54
C PHE A 24 -43.50 -25.02 -0.13
N GLY A 25 -44.25 -24.31 0.72
CA GLY A 25 -45.27 -23.36 0.29
C GLY A 25 -46.60 -24.04 -0.07
N ASN A 26 -47.70 -23.50 0.46
CA ASN A 26 -49.05 -23.87 0.02
C ASN A 26 -50.08 -22.83 0.48
N GLN A 27 -51.22 -22.82 -0.22
CA GLN A 27 -52.39 -21.92 -0.09
C GLN A 27 -52.27 -20.54 -0.78
N ALA A 28 -53.11 -20.37 -1.80
CA ALA A 28 -53.46 -19.12 -2.52
C ALA A 28 -52.30 -18.25 -3.07
N LYS A 29 -51.86 -18.55 -4.30
CA LYS A 29 -51.20 -17.65 -5.31
C LYS A 29 -50.17 -16.62 -4.78
N THR A 30 -49.49 -16.90 -3.67
CA THR A 30 -48.50 -16.02 -3.05
C THR A 30 -47.11 -16.55 -3.35
N THR A 31 -46.25 -15.68 -3.90
CA THR A 31 -44.84 -16.01 -4.15
C THR A 31 -44.11 -16.17 -2.83
N ASN A 32 -43.96 -17.42 -2.37
CA ASN A 32 -43.29 -17.77 -1.12
C ASN A 32 -41.77 -17.58 -1.24
N LEU A 33 -41.32 -16.33 -1.10
CA LEU A 33 -39.90 -15.96 -1.17
C LEU A 33 -39.17 -16.27 0.15
N ARG A 34 -38.20 -17.18 0.12
CA ARG A 34 -37.20 -17.35 1.19
C ARG A 34 -35.95 -16.55 0.84
N HIS A 35 -35.43 -15.82 1.83
CA HIS A 35 -34.21 -15.02 1.68
C HIS A 35 -33.05 -15.70 2.43
N TYR A 36 -32.01 -16.07 1.69
CA TYR A 36 -30.77 -16.63 2.24
C TYR A 36 -29.64 -15.60 2.09
N ARG A 37 -28.89 -15.34 3.16
CA ARG A 37 -27.73 -14.43 3.15
C ARG A 37 -26.45 -15.23 3.28
N LEU A 38 -25.67 -15.28 2.20
CA LEU A 38 -24.29 -15.76 2.21
C LEU A 38 -23.36 -14.62 2.62
N ARG A 39 -22.44 -14.87 3.56
CA ARG A 39 -21.35 -13.96 3.92
C ARG A 39 -20.03 -14.61 3.55
N PHE A 40 -19.29 -13.99 2.64
CA PHE A 40 -17.93 -14.37 2.28
C PHE A 40 -16.94 -13.69 3.23
N LEU A 41 -15.90 -14.42 3.62
CA LEU A 41 -14.75 -13.86 4.32
C LEU A 41 -13.66 -13.46 3.30
N PRO A 42 -12.78 -12.50 3.60
CA PRO A 42 -11.61 -12.23 2.78
C PRO A 42 -10.76 -13.49 2.64
N MET A 43 -10.48 -13.90 1.40
CA MET A 43 -9.72 -15.10 1.07
C MET A 43 -8.61 -14.74 0.08
N LYS A 44 -7.40 -15.25 0.33
CA LYS A 44 -6.27 -15.07 -0.58
C LYS A 44 -6.39 -16.05 -1.75
N GLY A 45 -5.99 -15.61 -2.94
CA GLY A 45 -5.88 -16.49 -4.11
C GLY A 45 -7.20 -16.90 -4.80
N ILE A 46 -8.32 -16.20 -4.55
CA ILE A 46 -9.53 -16.39 -5.37
C ILE A 46 -9.37 -15.67 -6.71
N ASP A 47 -9.80 -16.32 -7.79
CA ASP A 47 -9.96 -15.73 -9.11
C ASP A 47 -10.83 -14.47 -9.13
N LYS A 48 -10.70 -13.67 -10.20
CA LYS A 48 -11.49 -12.44 -10.43
C LYS A 48 -13.02 -12.69 -10.49
N SER A 49 -13.45 -13.95 -10.62
CA SER A 49 -14.84 -14.35 -10.43
C SER A 49 -14.93 -15.83 -10.06
N PHE A 50 -15.92 -16.20 -9.26
CA PHE A 50 -16.32 -17.59 -9.02
C PHE A 50 -17.80 -17.78 -9.34
N LYS A 51 -18.23 -19.05 -9.43
CA LYS A 51 -19.64 -19.43 -9.56
C LYS A 51 -20.17 -19.90 -8.21
N ILE A 52 -21.40 -19.53 -7.89
CA ILE A 52 -22.20 -20.18 -6.86
C ILE A 52 -23.27 -20.98 -7.60
N THR A 53 -23.27 -22.29 -7.40
CA THR A 53 -24.33 -23.16 -7.92
C THR A 53 -25.29 -23.47 -6.78
N VAL A 54 -26.55 -23.09 -6.96
CA VAL A 54 -27.63 -23.42 -6.03
C VAL A 54 -28.43 -24.55 -6.66
N GLN A 55 -28.66 -25.62 -5.89
CA GLN A 55 -29.51 -26.73 -6.29
C GLN A 55 -30.62 -26.93 -5.25
N VAL A 56 -31.86 -27.08 -5.71
CA VAL A 56 -33.00 -27.54 -4.91
C VAL A 56 -33.20 -29.03 -5.16
N ASN A 57 -33.71 -29.76 -4.18
CA ASN A 57 -34.05 -31.17 -4.30
C ASN A 57 -35.27 -31.48 -3.41
N THR A 58 -36.13 -32.38 -3.87
CA THR A 58 -37.38 -32.77 -3.21
C THR A 58 -37.46 -34.29 -3.02
N THR A 59 -38.22 -34.74 -2.02
CA THR A 59 -38.52 -36.17 -1.83
C THR A 59 -39.80 -36.61 -2.55
N SER A 60 -40.47 -35.68 -3.25
CA SER A 60 -41.66 -35.96 -4.06
C SER A 60 -41.27 -36.34 -5.49
N GLU A 61 -42.20 -36.95 -6.24
CA GLU A 61 -42.04 -37.14 -7.68
C GLU A 61 -42.10 -35.79 -8.40
N GLU A 62 -41.00 -35.44 -9.09
CA GLU A 62 -40.80 -34.13 -9.70
C GLU A 62 -41.21 -34.14 -11.18
N GLN A 63 -42.25 -33.40 -11.52
CA GLN A 63 -42.79 -33.34 -12.88
C GLN A 63 -42.02 -32.37 -13.80
N THR A 64 -41.15 -31.52 -13.27
CA THR A 64 -40.43 -30.50 -14.05
C THR A 64 -39.11 -30.16 -13.37
N ILE A 65 -38.00 -30.58 -13.99
CA ILE A 65 -36.62 -30.38 -13.50
C ILE A 65 -36.06 -28.99 -13.92
N ALA A 66 -36.84 -28.24 -14.72
CA ALA A 66 -36.42 -26.98 -15.30
C ALA A 66 -36.49 -25.83 -14.28
N GLY A 67 -35.39 -25.62 -13.56
CA GLY A 67 -35.23 -24.51 -12.61
C GLY A 67 -34.49 -24.88 -11.32
N ASP A 68 -34.31 -26.18 -11.07
CA ASP A 68 -33.76 -26.67 -9.79
C ASP A 68 -32.29 -26.30 -9.60
N LEU A 69 -31.56 -26.13 -10.71
CA LEU A 69 -30.16 -25.75 -10.74
C LEU A 69 -30.01 -24.32 -11.29
N GLN A 70 -29.53 -23.40 -10.44
CA GLN A 70 -29.22 -22.04 -10.84
C GLN A 70 -27.76 -21.70 -10.53
N GLU A 71 -27.03 -21.24 -11.55
CA GLU A 71 -25.70 -20.66 -11.38
C GLU A 71 -25.77 -19.14 -11.22
N PHE A 72 -25.00 -18.61 -10.27
CA PHE A 72 -24.76 -17.19 -10.06
C PHE A 72 -23.28 -16.88 -10.23
N LYS A 73 -22.92 -16.02 -11.20
CA LYS A 73 -21.54 -15.59 -11.41
C LYS A 73 -21.24 -14.40 -10.49
N VAL A 74 -20.36 -14.60 -9.51
CA VAL A 74 -19.91 -13.56 -8.58
C VAL A 74 -18.58 -12.99 -9.03
N ARG A 75 -18.50 -11.67 -9.16
CA ARG A 75 -17.24 -10.95 -9.45
C ARG A 75 -16.53 -10.63 -8.14
N VAL A 76 -15.24 -10.96 -8.04
CA VAL A 76 -14.38 -10.59 -6.93
C VAL A 76 -13.69 -9.27 -7.26
N ILE A 77 -13.75 -8.30 -6.34
CA ILE A 77 -13.11 -7.00 -6.50
C ILE A 77 -12.02 -6.88 -5.42
N ASN A 78 -10.77 -6.80 -5.86
CA ASN A 78 -9.63 -6.53 -5.00
C ASN A 78 -9.52 -5.01 -4.79
N ARG A 79 -9.71 -4.53 -3.56
CA ARG A 79 -9.66 -3.10 -3.20
C ARG A 79 -8.47 -2.84 -2.26
N ALA A 80 -7.35 -2.41 -2.84
CA ALA A 80 -6.24 -1.83 -2.09
C ALA A 80 -6.44 -0.30 -2.01
N GLU A 81 -5.98 0.31 -0.91
CA GLU A 81 -6.07 1.75 -0.67
C GLU A 81 -4.69 2.22 -0.24
N VAL A 82 -3.89 2.65 -1.22
CA VAL A 82 -2.48 2.96 -1.01
C VAL A 82 -2.31 4.44 -0.70
N GLU A 83 -1.68 4.72 0.43
CA GLU A 83 -1.27 6.05 0.85
C GLU A 83 0.26 6.18 0.79
N LEU A 84 0.74 7.33 0.32
CA LEU A 84 2.14 7.74 0.44
C LEU A 84 2.20 8.88 1.45
N GLN A 85 2.84 8.63 2.58
CA GLN A 85 3.17 9.62 3.59
C GLN A 85 4.65 10.02 3.42
N SER A 86 4.98 11.27 3.71
CA SER A 86 6.37 11.72 3.71
C SER A 86 6.63 12.79 4.77
N SER A 87 7.79 12.71 5.40
CA SER A 87 8.31 13.74 6.32
C SER A 87 9.76 14.09 5.97
N ALA A 88 10.33 15.11 6.61
CA ALA A 88 11.67 15.60 6.30
C ALA A 88 12.30 16.24 7.53
N ALA A 89 13.04 15.47 8.34
CA ALA A 89 13.56 15.93 9.63
C ALA A 89 14.91 16.67 9.56
N PRO A 90 15.07 17.91 10.07
CA PRO A 90 14.08 18.70 10.82
C PRO A 90 12.92 19.21 9.96
N ASP A 91 11.70 19.01 10.46
CA ASP A 91 10.45 19.35 9.76
C ASP A 91 10.15 20.87 9.74
N GLY A 92 10.98 21.65 10.43
CA GLY A 92 11.04 23.11 10.36
C GLY A 92 12.34 23.54 9.68
N ASP A 93 12.37 24.77 9.16
CA ASP A 93 13.42 25.13 8.24
C ASP A 93 14.77 25.53 8.88
N VAL A 94 15.85 25.39 8.09
CA VAL A 94 17.23 25.26 8.56
C VAL A 94 18.15 26.37 8.03
N PHE A 95 18.73 27.16 8.92
CA PHE A 95 19.58 28.28 8.54
C PHE A 95 21.03 27.86 8.33
N TYR A 96 21.51 27.87 7.08
CA TYR A 96 22.94 27.84 6.82
C TYR A 96 23.58 29.19 7.16
N ARG A 97 24.47 29.21 8.15
CA ARG A 97 25.29 30.38 8.55
C ARG A 97 26.80 30.13 8.44
N GLY A 98 27.19 29.09 7.72
CA GLY A 98 28.59 28.74 7.50
C GLY A 98 29.29 29.66 6.48
N PRO A 99 30.62 29.58 6.38
CA PRO A 99 31.38 30.29 5.35
C PRO A 99 31.05 29.73 3.96
N VAL A 100 30.73 30.60 3.00
CA VAL A 100 30.45 30.20 1.61
C VAL A 100 31.66 29.49 1.01
N ARG A 101 31.46 28.26 0.54
CA ARG A 101 32.51 27.38 0.01
C ARG A 101 32.12 26.85 -1.37
N GLY A 102 33.11 26.70 -2.24
CA GLY A 102 32.92 26.05 -3.54
C GLY A 102 32.86 24.54 -3.39
N VAL A 103 32.14 23.86 -4.29
CA VAL A 103 31.96 22.40 -4.31
C VAL A 103 33.30 21.64 -4.22
N SER A 104 34.34 22.12 -4.91
CA SER A 104 35.69 21.54 -4.89
C SER A 104 36.46 21.68 -3.57
N SER A 105 35.94 22.46 -2.61
CA SER A 105 36.56 22.69 -1.29
C SER A 105 35.88 21.93 -0.15
N MET A 106 34.75 21.27 -0.42
CA MET A 106 34.03 20.44 0.55
C MET A 106 34.74 19.09 0.72
N LYS A 107 34.93 18.63 1.96
CA LYS A 107 35.59 17.34 2.28
C LYS A 107 34.84 16.52 3.34
N THR A 108 34.08 17.21 4.17
CA THR A 108 33.28 16.65 5.27
C THR A 108 31.84 17.16 5.16
N GLU A 109 30.91 16.44 5.78
CA GLU A 109 29.49 16.79 5.84
C GLU A 109 29.26 18.23 6.35
N ALA A 110 30.00 18.65 7.38
CA ALA A 110 29.97 20.02 7.91
C ALA A 110 30.42 21.10 6.91
N ASP A 111 31.12 20.74 5.82
CA ASP A 111 31.48 21.68 4.76
C ASP A 111 30.34 21.93 3.78
N ILE A 112 29.40 20.99 3.66
CA ILE A 112 28.17 21.13 2.87
C ILE A 112 27.16 21.95 3.67
N GLY A 113 26.82 21.49 4.87
CA GLY A 113 25.75 22.04 5.68
C GLY A 113 25.02 20.98 6.52
N PRO A 114 23.82 21.32 7.02
CA PRO A 114 23.03 20.45 7.90
C PRO A 114 22.37 19.24 7.21
N ALA A 115 21.69 18.42 8.03
CA ALA A 115 20.88 17.24 7.70
C ALA A 115 19.35 17.55 7.63
N ILE A 116 18.49 16.61 7.19
CA ILE A 116 17.66 16.56 5.94
C ILE A 116 17.05 15.16 5.74
N ASN A 117 16.58 14.64 6.87
CA ASN A 117 15.75 13.51 7.24
C ASN A 117 14.58 13.09 6.33
N HIS A 118 14.64 13.15 4.98
CA HIS A 118 13.47 12.75 4.18
C HIS A 118 13.11 11.29 4.43
N THR A 119 11.83 11.08 4.73
CA THR A 119 11.24 9.76 4.94
C THR A 119 10.05 9.62 4.01
N TYR A 120 9.93 8.47 3.36
CA TYR A 120 8.79 8.12 2.51
C TYR A 120 8.22 6.80 2.98
N THR A 121 6.94 6.81 3.35
CA THR A 121 6.22 5.66 3.90
C THR A 121 5.05 5.30 3.02
N VAL A 122 5.03 4.07 2.51
CA VAL A 122 3.92 3.52 1.72
C VAL A 122 3.08 2.60 2.60
N VAL A 123 1.80 2.92 2.76
CA VAL A 123 0.84 2.16 3.57
C VAL A 123 -0.32 1.69 2.69
N ASN A 124 -0.84 0.49 2.95
CA ASN A 124 -2.09 0.02 2.34
C ASN A 124 -3.16 -0.12 3.43
N HIS A 125 -4.11 0.81 3.44
CA HIS A 125 -5.25 0.81 4.35
C HIS A 125 -6.38 -0.13 3.88
N GLY A 126 -6.34 -0.55 2.61
CA GLY A 126 -7.36 -1.40 2.00
C GLY A 126 -7.18 -2.88 2.34
N PRO A 127 -8.27 -3.68 2.36
CA PRO A 127 -8.21 -5.11 2.62
C PRO A 127 -7.58 -5.92 1.46
N GLY A 128 -7.38 -5.29 0.30
CA GLY A 128 -6.85 -5.91 -0.90
C GLY A 128 -5.33 -6.07 -0.89
N ILE A 129 -4.84 -7.14 -1.52
CA ILE A 129 -3.40 -7.40 -1.67
C ILE A 129 -2.87 -6.73 -2.93
N ILE A 130 -1.70 -6.11 -2.85
CA ILE A 130 -1.00 -5.46 -3.97
C ILE A 130 0.06 -6.43 -4.49
N GLY A 131 0.06 -6.68 -5.81
CA GLY A 131 1.06 -7.57 -6.44
C GLY A 131 2.45 -6.94 -6.62
N GLY A 132 2.53 -5.61 -6.58
CA GLY A 132 3.74 -4.81 -6.66
C GLY A 132 3.38 -3.33 -6.79
N ALA A 133 4.30 -2.44 -6.40
CA ALA A 133 4.17 -1.00 -6.55
C ALA A 133 5.52 -0.37 -6.91
N THR A 134 5.52 0.82 -7.51
CA THR A 134 6.74 1.55 -7.85
C THR A 134 6.64 2.97 -7.34
N LEU A 135 7.47 3.32 -6.35
CA LEU A 135 7.64 4.69 -5.88
C LEU A 135 8.65 5.41 -6.80
N ARG A 136 8.32 6.63 -7.24
CA ARG A 136 9.23 7.50 -8.00
C ARG A 136 9.43 8.79 -7.23
N ILE A 137 10.67 9.06 -6.82
CA ILE A 137 11.07 10.26 -6.11
C ILE A 137 11.81 11.16 -7.11
N TYR A 138 11.33 12.38 -7.30
CA TYR A 138 12.04 13.39 -8.10
C TYR A 138 12.95 14.20 -7.17
N TRP A 139 14.27 14.06 -7.34
CA TRP A 139 15.25 14.68 -6.46
C TRP A 139 15.80 16.00 -7.03
N PRO A 140 15.71 17.13 -6.30
CA PRO A 140 16.26 18.41 -6.75
C PRO A 140 17.78 18.46 -6.48
N PHE A 141 18.56 17.81 -7.34
CA PHE A 141 20.02 17.76 -7.26
C PHE A 141 20.68 19.12 -7.57
N GLU A 142 20.21 19.80 -8.62
CA GLU A 142 20.87 20.99 -9.19
C GLU A 142 19.84 21.97 -9.78
N LEU A 143 20.02 23.26 -9.51
CA LEU A 143 19.36 24.36 -10.21
C LEU A 143 20.02 24.56 -11.58
N LYS A 144 19.23 24.46 -12.65
CA LYS A 144 19.63 24.97 -13.96
C LYS A 144 19.95 26.47 -13.84
N THR A 145 21.10 26.87 -14.39
CA THR A 145 21.51 28.27 -14.48
C THR A 145 22.03 28.55 -15.89
N GLU A 146 22.36 29.80 -16.18
CA GLU A 146 23.01 30.22 -17.43
C GLU A 146 24.44 29.63 -17.59
N TYR A 147 25.03 29.11 -16.52
CA TYR A 147 26.35 28.48 -16.53
C TYR A 147 26.26 26.98 -16.89
N PRO A 148 27.27 26.41 -17.60
CA PRO A 148 27.28 25.00 -18.01
C PRO A 148 27.24 23.97 -16.88
N LYS A 149 27.56 24.39 -15.66
CA LYS A 149 27.30 23.67 -14.41
C LYS A 149 26.39 24.56 -13.58
N GLY A 150 25.23 24.04 -13.22
CA GLY A 150 24.27 24.71 -12.35
C GLY A 150 24.71 24.73 -10.90
N LYS A 151 23.81 25.19 -10.03
CA LYS A 151 24.06 25.28 -8.58
C LYS A 151 23.49 24.06 -7.89
N GLN A 152 24.34 23.28 -7.21
CA GLN A 152 23.90 22.14 -6.41
C GLN A 152 22.95 22.59 -5.30
N LEU A 153 21.90 21.80 -5.07
CA LEU A 153 20.87 22.02 -4.04
C LEU A 153 21.00 20.97 -2.93
N LEU A 154 20.49 19.75 -3.17
CA LEU A 154 20.51 18.67 -2.19
C LEU A 154 21.51 17.59 -2.59
N TYR A 155 22.62 17.53 -1.86
CA TYR A 155 23.66 16.50 -2.03
C TYR A 155 23.26 15.20 -1.33
N LEU A 156 23.26 14.09 -2.05
CA LEU A 156 22.95 12.77 -1.50
C LEU A 156 24.18 12.16 -0.83
N MET A 157 24.17 12.04 0.49
CA MET A 157 25.28 11.43 1.24
C MET A 157 25.33 9.89 1.15
N GLN A 158 24.19 9.23 0.93
CA GLN A 158 24.07 7.76 0.93
C GLN A 158 22.94 7.30 -0.01
N ASP A 159 22.97 6.02 -0.40
CA ASP A 159 21.87 5.37 -1.14
C ASP A 159 20.63 5.22 -0.25
N PRO A 160 19.41 5.10 -0.84
CA PRO A 160 18.18 4.94 -0.07
C PRO A 160 18.18 3.62 0.73
N VAL A 161 17.98 3.71 2.04
CA VAL A 161 17.89 2.54 2.93
C VAL A 161 16.44 2.10 3.03
N VAL A 162 16.13 0.86 2.67
CA VAL A 162 14.80 0.26 2.86
C VAL A 162 14.69 -0.34 4.25
N ILE A 163 13.77 0.16 5.07
CA ILE A 163 13.50 -0.35 6.42
C ILE A 163 12.07 -0.84 6.49
N GLY A 164 11.88 -2.14 6.73
CA GLY A 164 10.56 -2.76 6.78
C GLY A 164 9.98 -3.06 5.40
N GLY A 165 9.28 -4.20 5.29
CA GLY A 165 8.76 -4.70 4.02
C GLY A 165 9.84 -5.28 3.10
N GLN A 166 9.50 -5.39 1.81
CA GLN A 166 10.39 -5.83 0.74
C GLN A 166 10.31 -4.80 -0.39
N ALA A 167 11.42 -4.14 -0.67
CA ALA A 167 11.58 -3.27 -1.83
C ALA A 167 13.05 -3.25 -2.25
N GLU A 168 13.27 -2.97 -3.53
CA GLU A 168 14.59 -2.82 -4.12
C GLU A 168 14.73 -1.38 -4.62
N CYS A 169 15.80 -0.70 -4.19
CA CYS A 169 16.16 0.62 -4.69
C CYS A 169 17.43 0.48 -5.54
N PRO A 170 17.44 0.91 -6.81
CA PRO A 170 18.67 0.96 -7.60
C PRO A 170 19.63 1.99 -6.99
N SER A 171 20.91 1.63 -6.92
CA SER A 171 21.97 2.56 -6.51
C SER A 171 22.27 3.57 -7.62
N PHE A 172 22.56 4.82 -7.24
CA PHE A 172 22.82 5.91 -8.19
C PHE A 172 24.21 6.54 -7.95
N PRO A 173 25.32 5.81 -8.19
CA PRO A 173 26.67 6.22 -7.79
C PRO A 173 27.20 7.50 -8.47
N THR A 174 26.56 7.96 -9.54
CA THR A 174 26.87 9.26 -10.18
C THR A 174 26.27 10.46 -9.43
N PHE A 175 25.26 10.24 -8.60
CA PHE A 175 24.52 11.28 -7.85
C PHE A 175 24.70 11.13 -6.34
N VAL A 176 24.84 9.90 -5.85
CA VAL A 176 25.10 9.55 -4.46
C VAL A 176 26.60 9.65 -4.16
N ASN A 177 26.93 10.45 -3.16
CA ASN A 177 28.25 10.78 -2.66
C ASN A 177 29.34 11.00 -3.74
N SER A 178 29.00 11.65 -4.86
CA SER A 178 29.87 11.80 -6.03
C SER A 178 31.17 12.60 -5.79
N LEU A 179 31.25 13.36 -4.69
CA LEU A 179 32.44 14.09 -4.24
C LEU A 179 33.26 13.33 -3.18
N ASN A 180 32.84 12.12 -2.80
CA ASN A 180 33.46 11.28 -1.75
C ASN A 180 33.61 12.01 -0.39
N ILE A 181 32.55 12.72 0.00
CA ILE A 181 32.49 13.46 1.26
C ILE A 181 32.46 12.49 2.44
N LYS A 182 33.24 12.81 3.47
CA LYS A 182 33.29 12.04 4.72
C LYS A 182 32.13 12.45 5.63
N ALA A 183 31.27 11.48 5.95
CA ALA A 183 30.24 11.62 6.97
C ALA A 183 30.85 11.83 8.37
N LEU A 184 30.13 12.52 9.24
CA LEU A 184 30.52 12.69 10.64
C LEU A 184 30.06 11.48 11.47
N THR A 185 30.99 10.75 12.06
CA THR A 185 30.67 9.61 12.93
C THR A 185 30.13 10.11 14.28
N CYS A 186 28.82 10.03 14.48
CA CYS A 186 28.18 10.30 15.77
C CYS A 186 27.65 9.00 16.40
N ASN A 187 28.16 8.65 17.59
CA ASN A 187 27.70 7.49 18.34
C ASN A 187 26.39 7.80 19.09
N THR A 188 25.24 7.54 18.47
CA THR A 188 23.95 7.58 19.18
C THR A 188 23.05 6.42 18.73
N ILE A 189 22.53 5.67 19.70
CA ILE A 189 21.70 4.47 19.49
C ILE A 189 20.25 4.90 19.24
N PHE A 190 19.71 4.59 18.06
CA PHE A 190 18.29 4.75 17.78
C PHE A 190 17.50 3.53 18.29
N HIS A 191 16.54 3.77 19.19
CA HIS A 191 15.63 2.74 19.70
C HIS A 191 14.51 2.44 18.70
N TRP A 192 14.30 1.16 18.42
CA TRP A 192 13.26 0.67 17.52
C TRP A 192 11.89 0.55 18.22
N LEU A 193 10.82 0.91 17.51
CA LEU A 193 9.45 0.46 17.81
C LEU A 193 8.80 -0.11 16.54
N SER A 194 7.85 -1.03 16.72
CA SER A 194 7.54 -2.06 15.72
C SER A 194 6.39 -1.73 14.76
N GLN A 195 6.41 -2.47 13.64
CA GLN A 195 5.32 -2.83 12.71
C GLN A 195 5.10 -1.95 11.46
N THR A 196 5.40 -2.59 10.32
CA THR A 196 4.84 -2.35 8.98
C THR A 196 4.72 -0.91 8.51
N ALA A 197 5.86 -0.24 8.41
CA ALA A 197 6.09 0.87 7.51
C ALA A 197 7.32 0.52 6.67
N LEU A 198 7.30 0.83 5.37
CA LEU A 198 8.54 0.96 4.61
C LEU A 198 9.08 2.36 4.88
N VAL A 199 10.21 2.49 5.57
CA VAL A 199 10.80 3.77 5.95
C VAL A 199 12.08 3.96 5.14
N LEU A 200 12.10 4.94 4.25
CA LEU A 200 13.33 5.45 3.65
C LEU A 200 13.94 6.54 4.55
N TYR A 201 15.25 6.76 4.49
CA TYR A 201 15.95 7.88 5.15
C TYR A 201 16.84 8.64 4.16
N TYR A 202 16.90 9.97 4.28
CA TYR A 202 17.82 10.87 3.56
C TYR A 202 18.51 11.87 4.49
N SER A 203 19.47 12.66 4.01
CA SER A 203 20.08 13.80 4.70
C SER A 203 20.43 14.89 3.65
N SER A 204 20.21 16.18 3.92
CA SER A 204 20.09 17.33 2.96
C SER A 204 19.79 18.66 3.72
N ALA A 205 19.42 19.79 3.08
CA ALA A 205 19.22 21.10 3.76
C ALA A 205 18.08 22.02 3.22
N PHE A 206 17.72 23.09 3.97
CA PHE A 206 16.63 24.08 3.75
C PHE A 206 17.19 25.50 3.38
N GLN A 207 16.52 26.68 3.39
CA GLN A 207 15.34 27.26 4.09
C GLN A 207 14.66 28.39 3.26
N TRP A 208 13.48 28.84 3.72
CA TRP A 208 12.63 29.85 3.10
C TRP A 208 12.93 31.32 3.42
N ASN A 209 12.55 32.20 2.48
CA ASN A 209 11.46 33.14 2.74
C ASN A 209 10.75 33.71 1.49
N LEU A 210 9.41 33.69 1.54
CA LEU A 210 8.41 34.65 1.03
C LEU A 210 8.31 35.08 -0.46
N LEU A 211 7.12 34.72 -0.97
CA LEU A 211 6.12 35.58 -1.65
C LEU A 211 6.04 35.69 -3.18
N GLN A 212 4.78 35.77 -3.60
CA GLN A 212 4.27 35.88 -4.96
C GLN A 212 4.50 37.27 -5.56
N LYS A 213 4.66 37.35 -6.89
CA LYS A 213 3.62 37.95 -7.75
C LYS A 213 3.86 37.72 -9.24
N ASN A 214 2.74 37.50 -9.93
CA ASN A 214 2.50 37.54 -11.38
C ASN A 214 3.31 36.57 -12.26
#